data_AF-A0A7U4JR17-F1
#
_entry.id   AF-A0A7U4JR17-F1
#
_cell.length_a   1.000
_cell.length_b   1.000
_cell.length_c   1.000
_cell.angle_alpha   90.00
_cell.angle_beta   90.00
_cell.angle_gamma   90.00
#
_symmetry.space_group_name_H-M   'P 1'
#
loop_
_entity.id
_entity.type
_entity.pdbx_description
1 polymer ?
#
loop_
_entity_poly.entity_id
_entity_poly.type
_entity_poly.pdbx_seq_one_letter_code
_entity_poly.pdbx_strand_id
1 'polypeptide(L)'
;MIHLLPKKDLGKLIKKAREYKSKKTNKLFTQKMLADEIGKSRSYICDIERGRTYPSFATLSAIARACDVPLDFFQCNNDIDEVLNKFIKLQLTGLSESEITSIRKALKEDDEVKIDYIYSYINSHNLNLAKGEKRIDNSKNPKDIIKYILQSKTILDFYKIKKENSEKFADEILHLIELTSYKYKQ
;
A
#
# COMPACT_ATOMS: atom_id res chain seq x y z
N MET A 1 3.69 15.72 11.29
CA MET A 1 3.30 15.80 9.86
C MET A 1 4.09 14.71 9.14
N ILE A 2 3.43 13.65 8.68
CA ILE A 2 4.10 12.48 8.08
C ILE A 2 4.49 12.88 6.65
N HIS A 3 5.74 13.27 6.46
CA HIS A 3 6.26 13.57 5.13
C HIS A 3 6.89 12.32 4.52
N LEU A 4 6.39 11.96 3.33
CA LEU A 4 7.09 11.05 2.45
C LEU A 4 8.42 11.72 2.06
N LEU A 5 9.52 10.95 2.07
CA LEU A 5 10.77 11.42 1.46
C LEU A 5 10.49 11.91 0.03
N PRO A 6 11.11 12.97 -0.46
CA PRO A 6 11.03 13.26 -1.89
C PRO A 6 11.57 12.07 -2.69
N LYS A 7 10.95 11.75 -3.84
CA LYS A 7 11.37 10.62 -4.72
C LYS A 7 12.88 10.57 -4.93
N LYS A 8 13.46 11.74 -5.15
CA LYS A 8 14.90 11.92 -5.38
C LYS A 8 15.73 11.57 -4.14
N ASP A 9 15.25 11.86 -2.94
CA ASP A 9 15.97 11.57 -1.70
C ASP A 9 15.84 10.09 -1.33
N LEU A 10 14.67 9.48 -1.54
CA LEU A 10 14.54 8.02 -1.44
C LEU A 10 15.47 7.31 -2.44
N GLY A 11 15.50 7.78 -3.69
CA GLY A 11 16.40 7.23 -4.72
C GLY A 11 17.88 7.29 -4.31
N LYS A 12 18.32 8.38 -3.66
CA LYS A 12 19.66 8.49 -3.07
C LYS A 12 19.89 7.47 -1.95
N LEU A 13 18.91 7.26 -1.06
CA LEU A 13 19.03 6.27 0.01
C LEU A 13 19.14 4.85 -0.57
N ILE A 14 18.34 4.50 -1.58
CA ILE A 14 18.43 3.19 -2.26
C ILE A 14 19.81 2.97 -2.87
N LYS A 15 20.35 3.99 -3.57
CA LYS A 15 21.72 3.95 -4.06
C LYS A 15 22.74 3.75 -2.93
N LYS A 16 22.56 4.46 -1.80
CA LYS A 16 23.43 4.36 -0.62
C LYS A 16 23.38 2.96 0.03
N ALA A 17 22.20 2.34 0.13
CA ALA A 17 22.06 0.96 0.62
C ALA A 17 22.82 -0.03 -0.27
N ARG A 18 22.74 0.15 -1.60
CA ARG A 18 23.49 -0.67 -2.57
C ARG A 18 25.01 -0.48 -2.45
N GLU A 19 25.45 0.75 -2.17
CA GLU A 19 26.86 1.06 -1.86
C GLU A 19 27.32 0.44 -0.53
N TYR A 20 26.47 0.41 0.50
CA TYR A 20 26.75 -0.29 1.76
C TYR A 20 26.96 -1.79 1.55
N LYS A 21 26.08 -2.46 0.81
CA LYS A 21 26.28 -3.87 0.43
C LYS A 21 27.57 -4.07 -0.35
N SER A 22 27.90 -3.14 -1.25
CA SER A 22 29.16 -3.23 -2.01
C SER A 22 30.39 -3.21 -1.09
N LYS A 23 30.40 -2.29 -0.12
CA LYS A 23 31.47 -2.18 0.88
C LYS A 23 31.53 -3.41 1.79
N LYS A 24 30.37 -3.87 2.29
CA LYS A 24 30.26 -5.02 3.19
C LYS A 24 30.76 -6.33 2.55
N THR A 25 30.49 -6.51 1.26
CA THR A 25 30.87 -7.73 0.52
C THR A 25 32.22 -7.62 -0.19
N ASN A 26 32.88 -6.46 -0.12
CA ASN A 26 34.08 -6.13 -0.87
C ASN A 26 33.97 -6.43 -2.39
N LYS A 27 32.77 -6.25 -2.95
CA LYS A 27 32.44 -6.49 -4.36
C LYS A 27 31.46 -5.44 -4.84
N LEU A 28 31.59 -5.00 -6.10
CA LEU A 28 30.64 -4.04 -6.66
C LEU A 28 29.23 -4.67 -6.74
N PHE A 29 28.27 -4.10 -6.02
CA PHE A 29 26.87 -4.50 -6.11
C PHE A 29 26.13 -3.55 -7.07
N THR A 30 25.93 -3.99 -8.31
CA THR A 30 25.40 -3.13 -9.39
C THR A 30 23.86 -3.03 -9.37
N GLN A 31 23.30 -2.06 -10.10
CA GLN A 31 21.85 -1.98 -10.31
C GLN A 31 21.28 -3.26 -10.94
N LYS A 32 22.04 -3.92 -11.83
CA LYS A 32 21.62 -5.18 -12.46
C LYS A 32 21.57 -6.30 -11.43
N MET A 33 22.59 -6.41 -10.56
CA MET A 33 22.60 -7.42 -9.49
C MET A 33 21.47 -7.23 -8.49
N LEU A 34 21.19 -5.99 -8.08
CA LEU A 34 20.03 -5.70 -7.24
C LEU A 34 18.72 -6.09 -7.94
N ALA A 35 18.57 -5.71 -9.21
CA ALA A 35 17.39 -6.02 -10.00
C ALA A 35 17.15 -7.53 -10.09
N ASP A 36 18.20 -8.31 -10.34
CA ASP A 36 18.15 -9.76 -10.45
C ASP A 36 17.78 -10.41 -9.10
N GLU A 37 18.34 -9.93 -8.00
CA GLU A 37 18.08 -10.45 -6.66
C GLU A 37 16.63 -10.22 -6.19
N ILE A 38 16.00 -9.12 -6.63
CA ILE A 38 14.60 -8.81 -6.26
C ILE A 38 13.59 -9.12 -7.36
N GLY A 39 13.99 -9.77 -8.45
CA GLY A 39 13.10 -10.13 -9.56
C GLY A 39 12.48 -8.94 -10.29
N LYS A 40 13.23 -7.84 -10.45
CA LYS A 40 12.79 -6.63 -11.18
C LYS A 40 13.72 -6.32 -12.36
N SER A 41 13.33 -5.36 -13.20
CA SER A 41 14.19 -4.92 -14.31
C SER A 41 15.26 -3.93 -13.84
N ARG A 42 16.44 -3.96 -14.47
CA ARG A 42 17.51 -2.98 -14.20
C ARG A 42 17.05 -1.55 -14.46
N SER A 43 16.24 -1.33 -15.50
CA SER A 43 15.70 0.00 -15.82
C SER A 43 14.83 0.53 -14.68
N TYR A 44 14.01 -0.32 -14.07
CA TYR A 44 13.20 0.03 -12.91
C TYR A 44 14.03 0.45 -11.70
N ILE A 45 15.10 -0.29 -11.36
CA ILE A 45 16.05 0.14 -10.30
C ILE A 45 16.65 1.50 -10.64
N CYS A 46 17.01 1.72 -11.90
CA CYS A 46 17.59 2.99 -12.35
C CYS A 46 16.58 4.15 -12.32
N ASP A 47 15.29 3.89 -12.50
CA ASP A 47 14.21 4.88 -12.37
C ASP A 47 13.97 5.25 -10.91
N ILE A 48 13.99 4.25 -10.02
CA ILE A 48 13.85 4.45 -8.58
C ILE A 48 15.04 5.26 -8.03
N GLU A 49 16.28 4.85 -8.33
CA GLU A 49 17.47 5.56 -7.83
C GLU A 49 17.58 7.01 -8.35
N ARG A 50 17.03 7.29 -9.53
CA ARG A 50 16.96 8.67 -10.09
C ARG A 50 15.76 9.47 -9.57
N GLY A 51 14.87 8.86 -8.79
CA GLY A 51 13.64 9.48 -8.31
C GLY A 51 12.60 9.73 -9.40
N ARG A 52 12.66 9.01 -10.53
CA ARG A 52 11.65 9.09 -11.60
C ARG A 52 10.36 8.37 -11.21
N THR A 53 10.46 7.31 -10.40
CA THR A 53 9.33 6.55 -9.88
C THR A 53 9.48 6.24 -8.39
N TYR A 54 8.36 5.98 -7.72
CA TYR A 54 8.30 5.50 -6.34
C TYR A 54 8.20 3.97 -6.34
N PRO A 55 9.02 3.22 -5.57
CA PRO A 55 8.82 1.78 -5.42
C PRO A 55 7.56 1.48 -4.58
N SER A 56 7.00 0.27 -4.76
CA SER A 56 6.03 -0.30 -3.81
C SER A 56 6.70 -0.63 -2.48
N PHE A 57 5.90 -0.91 -1.46
CA PHE A 57 6.42 -1.29 -0.16
C PHE A 57 7.13 -2.64 -0.20
N ALA A 58 6.56 -3.62 -0.90
CA ALA A 58 7.20 -4.92 -1.08
C ALA A 58 8.52 -4.79 -1.85
N THR A 59 8.58 -3.96 -2.89
CA THR A 59 9.85 -3.66 -3.59
C THR A 59 10.86 -3.00 -2.64
N LEU A 60 10.45 -2.01 -1.83
CA LEU A 60 11.36 -1.36 -0.89
C LEU A 60 11.86 -2.32 0.19
N SER A 61 11.00 -3.23 0.66
CA SER A 61 11.33 -4.30 1.60
C SER A 61 12.28 -5.33 0.98
N ALA A 62 12.09 -5.67 -0.29
CA ALA A 62 12.99 -6.54 -1.03
C ALA A 62 14.35 -5.88 -1.23
N ILE A 63 14.40 -4.57 -1.53
CA ILE A 63 15.64 -3.79 -1.62
C ILE A 63 16.36 -3.76 -0.26
N ALA A 64 15.63 -3.55 0.84
CA ALA A 64 16.20 -3.54 2.19
C ALA A 64 16.88 -4.88 2.52
N ARG A 65 16.15 -5.99 2.31
CA ARG A 65 16.67 -7.35 2.47
C ARG A 65 17.85 -7.64 1.57
N ALA A 66 17.73 -7.32 0.27
CA ALA A 66 18.80 -7.52 -0.70
C ALA A 66 20.03 -6.70 -0.32
N CYS A 67 19.89 -5.44 0.10
CA CYS A 67 21.02 -4.61 0.51
C CYS A 67 21.51 -4.89 1.95
N ASP A 68 20.86 -5.79 2.68
CA ASP A 68 21.12 -6.10 4.09
C ASP A 68 21.15 -4.85 4.99
N VAL A 69 20.12 -4.02 4.82
CA VAL A 69 19.84 -2.85 5.66
C VAL A 69 18.43 -2.98 6.25
N PRO A 70 18.19 -2.45 7.45
CA PRO A 70 16.84 -2.38 8.00
C PRO A 70 15.96 -1.47 7.12
N LEU A 71 14.65 -1.75 7.10
CA LEU A 71 13.72 -1.02 6.22
C LEU A 71 13.57 0.46 6.60
N ASP A 72 13.82 0.79 7.86
CA ASP A 72 13.88 2.16 8.39
C ASP A 72 15.03 3.00 7.82
N PHE A 73 16.03 2.36 7.21
CA PHE A 73 17.09 3.02 6.46
C PHE A 73 16.54 3.95 5.35
N PHE A 74 15.34 3.64 4.85
CA PHE A 74 14.67 4.40 3.80
C PHE A 74 13.64 5.41 4.33
N GLN A 75 13.66 5.76 5.62
CA GLN A 75 12.69 6.65 6.24
C GLN A 75 13.28 8.02 6.64
N CYS A 76 12.44 9.06 6.59
CA CYS A 76 12.65 10.30 7.33
C CYS A 76 11.82 10.23 8.62
N ASN A 77 12.45 9.89 9.75
CA ASN A 77 11.97 10.08 11.12
C ASN A 77 10.57 9.55 11.51
N ASN A 78 9.84 8.85 10.65
CA ASN A 78 8.52 8.30 10.95
C ASN A 78 8.52 6.80 10.73
N ASP A 79 8.15 6.05 11.78
CA ASP A 79 8.04 4.60 11.74
C ASP A 79 7.00 4.19 10.69
N ILE A 80 7.45 3.44 9.67
CA ILE A 80 6.61 2.81 8.66
C ILE A 80 5.40 2.09 9.26
N ASP A 81 5.57 1.48 10.43
CA ASP A 81 4.49 0.76 11.09
C ASP A 81 3.42 1.72 11.58
N GLU A 82 3.81 2.88 12.08
CA GLU A 82 2.90 3.95 12.43
C GLU A 82 2.17 4.49 11.19
N VAL A 83 2.87 4.67 10.07
CA VAL A 83 2.26 5.11 8.81
C VAL A 83 1.23 4.11 8.31
N LEU A 84 1.59 2.82 8.27
CA LEU A 84 0.69 1.75 7.83
C LEU A 84 -0.49 1.60 8.79
N ASN A 85 -0.25 1.62 10.10
CA ASN A 85 -1.32 1.58 11.10
C ASN A 85 -2.27 2.77 10.95
N LYS A 86 -1.75 3.98 10.70
CA LYS A 86 -2.57 5.16 10.45
C LYS A 86 -3.39 5.00 9.17
N PHE A 87 -2.79 4.51 8.08
CA PHE A 87 -3.51 4.23 6.83
C PHE A 87 -4.66 3.24 7.05
N ILE A 88 -4.38 2.11 7.70
CA ILE A 88 -5.37 1.07 8.01
C ILE A 88 -6.50 1.65 8.86
N LYS A 89 -6.18 2.33 9.98
CA LYS A 89 -7.17 2.91 10.91
C LYS A 89 -7.99 4.05 10.31
N LEU A 90 -7.48 4.71 9.26
CA LEU A 90 -8.24 5.73 8.51
C LEU A 90 -9.29 5.11 7.58
N GLN A 91 -9.03 3.91 7.06
CA GLN A 91 -9.94 3.22 6.14
C GLN A 91 -10.92 2.30 6.88
N LEU A 92 -10.42 1.59 7.90
CA LEU A 92 -11.11 0.52 8.61
C LEU A 92 -11.12 0.82 10.11
N THR A 93 -12.30 0.76 10.72
CA THR A 93 -12.50 0.96 12.16
C THR A 93 -12.94 -0.33 12.84
N GLY A 94 -12.75 -0.42 14.17
CA GLY A 94 -13.15 -1.57 14.96
C GLY A 94 -12.21 -2.78 14.89
N LEU A 95 -11.04 -2.62 14.26
CA LEU A 95 -10.03 -3.68 14.18
C LEU A 95 -9.30 -3.88 15.51
N SER A 96 -9.06 -5.14 15.86
CA SER A 96 -8.12 -5.53 16.92
C SER A 96 -6.66 -5.35 16.49
N GLU A 97 -5.74 -5.28 17.44
CA GLU A 97 -4.31 -5.08 17.15
C GLU A 97 -3.66 -6.26 16.39
N SER A 98 -4.17 -7.49 16.56
CA SER A 98 -3.71 -8.65 15.78
C SER A 98 -4.15 -8.58 14.31
N GLU A 99 -5.35 -8.08 14.04
CA GLU A 99 -5.85 -7.85 12.67
C GLU A 99 -5.06 -6.74 11.99
N ILE A 100 -4.82 -5.62 12.69
CA ILE A 100 -3.98 -4.52 12.17
C ILE A 100 -2.59 -5.05 11.84
N THR A 101 -1.99 -5.88 12.70
CA THR A 101 -0.67 -6.48 12.45
C THR A 101 -0.68 -7.39 11.22
N SER A 102 -1.74 -8.18 11.03
CA SER A 102 -1.88 -9.08 9.89
C SER A 102 -2.04 -8.32 8.57
N ILE A 103 -2.91 -7.30 8.53
CA ILE A 103 -3.11 -6.44 7.36
C ILE A 103 -1.81 -5.69 7.05
N ARG A 104 -1.17 -5.10 8.07
CA ARG A 104 0.11 -4.42 7.91
C ARG A 104 1.14 -5.35 7.27
N LYS A 105 1.29 -6.58 7.76
CA LYS A 105 2.21 -7.56 7.18
C LYS A 105 1.90 -7.86 5.71
N ALA A 106 0.62 -8.09 5.38
CA ALA A 106 0.20 -8.32 4.00
C ALA A 106 0.53 -7.13 3.08
N LEU A 107 0.26 -5.90 3.52
CA LEU A 107 0.63 -4.68 2.77
C LEU A 107 2.14 -4.55 2.56
N LYS A 108 2.96 -5.09 3.48
CA LYS A 108 4.42 -5.09 3.33
C LYS A 108 4.91 -6.08 2.28
N GLU A 109 4.11 -7.07 1.95
CA GLU A 109 4.43 -8.16 1.01
C GLU A 109 3.76 -7.96 -0.37
N ASP A 110 2.81 -7.01 -0.48
CA ASP A 110 2.10 -6.66 -1.71
C ASP A 110 2.91 -5.71 -2.62
N ASP A 111 3.20 -6.16 -3.84
CA ASP A 111 3.96 -5.43 -4.84
C ASP A 111 3.15 -4.40 -5.64
N GLU A 112 1.82 -4.51 -5.64
CA GLU A 112 0.93 -3.58 -6.34
C GLU A 112 0.64 -2.32 -5.51
N VAL A 113 0.73 -2.44 -4.18
CA VAL A 113 0.50 -1.32 -3.26
C VAL A 113 1.66 -0.32 -3.33
N LYS A 114 1.38 0.86 -3.90
CA LYS A 114 2.35 1.94 -4.01
C LYS A 114 2.38 2.80 -2.74
N ILE A 115 3.60 3.09 -2.26
CA ILE A 115 3.82 3.89 -1.05
C ILE A 115 3.27 5.32 -1.23
N ASP A 116 3.43 5.92 -2.40
CA ASP A 116 2.94 7.27 -2.67
C ASP A 116 1.42 7.38 -2.52
N TYR A 117 0.66 6.35 -2.91
CA TYR A 117 -0.77 6.28 -2.65
C TYR A 117 -1.08 6.33 -1.15
N ILE A 118 -0.45 5.49 -0.33
CA ILE A 118 -0.67 5.44 1.12
C ILE A 118 -0.41 6.82 1.76
N TYR A 119 0.73 7.44 1.44
CA TYR A 119 1.07 8.75 2.00
C TYR A 119 0.16 9.87 1.46
N SER A 120 -0.21 9.83 0.17
CA SER A 120 -1.16 10.79 -0.40
C SER A 120 -2.53 10.69 0.27
N TYR A 121 -2.97 9.47 0.58
CA TYR A 121 -4.22 9.18 1.24
C TYR A 121 -4.21 9.72 2.67
N ILE A 122 -3.17 9.42 3.45
CA ILE A 122 -3.02 9.94 4.82
C ILE A 122 -3.03 11.48 4.82
N ASN A 123 -2.35 12.11 3.87
CA ASN A 123 -2.25 13.56 3.82
C ASN A 123 -3.54 14.25 3.34
N SER A 124 -4.24 13.67 2.36
CA SER A 124 -5.55 14.18 1.91
C SER A 124 -6.65 13.92 2.96
N HIS A 125 -6.60 12.81 3.70
CA HIS A 125 -7.55 12.53 4.78
C HIS A 125 -7.38 13.45 5.99
N ASN A 126 -6.16 13.93 6.30
CA ASN A 126 -5.99 14.97 7.34
C ASN A 126 -6.71 16.29 6.95
N LEU A 127 -6.89 16.58 5.65
CA LEU A 127 -7.68 17.70 5.15
C LEU A 127 -9.20 17.40 5.13
N ASN A 128 -9.59 16.16 4.83
CA ASN A 128 -11.01 15.74 4.79
C ASN A 128 -11.63 15.44 6.16
N LEU A 129 -10.84 15.22 7.22
CA LEU A 129 -11.35 15.11 8.60
C LEU A 129 -12.08 16.38 9.06
N ALA A 130 -11.82 17.53 8.43
CA ALA A 130 -12.61 18.76 8.62
C ALA A 130 -14.02 18.70 7.97
N LYS A 131 -14.34 17.66 7.18
CA LYS A 131 -15.57 17.54 6.36
C LYS A 131 -16.42 16.29 6.62
N GLY A 132 -16.13 15.50 7.67
CA GLY A 132 -17.08 14.51 8.20
C GLY A 132 -17.32 13.23 7.38
N GLU A 133 -16.33 12.72 6.65
CA GLU A 133 -16.46 11.44 5.93
C GLU A 133 -16.61 10.24 6.91
N LYS A 134 -17.59 9.37 6.65
CA LYS A 134 -17.90 8.17 7.45
C LYS A 134 -16.92 7.02 7.12
N ARG A 135 -16.26 6.49 8.15
CA ARG A 135 -15.32 5.36 8.09
C ARG A 135 -16.04 4.01 7.92
N ILE A 136 -15.36 2.99 7.39
CA ILE A 136 -15.90 1.62 7.27
C ILE A 136 -15.80 0.93 8.63
N ASP A 137 -16.90 0.37 9.12
CA ASP A 137 -16.95 -0.43 10.34
C ASP A 137 -16.81 -1.92 10.00
N ASN A 138 -15.69 -2.52 10.44
CA ASN A 138 -15.31 -3.89 10.15
C ASN A 138 -15.83 -4.92 11.16
N SER A 139 -16.61 -4.50 12.18
CA SER A 139 -17.35 -5.43 13.03
C SER A 139 -18.41 -6.24 12.26
N LYS A 140 -18.63 -5.90 10.99
CA LYS A 140 -19.57 -6.55 10.08
C LYS A 140 -18.87 -7.58 9.19
N ASN A 141 -19.58 -8.64 8.79
CA ASN A 141 -19.08 -9.73 7.95
C ASN A 141 -18.49 -9.17 6.62
N PRO A 142 -17.50 -9.82 5.99
CA PRO A 142 -17.03 -9.50 4.62
C PRO A 142 -18.12 -9.08 3.62
N LYS A 143 -19.30 -9.72 3.65
CA LYS A 143 -20.45 -9.33 2.82
C LYS A 143 -20.91 -7.90 3.07
N ASP A 144 -21.02 -7.49 4.33
CA ASP A 144 -21.46 -6.15 4.74
C ASP A 144 -20.43 -5.07 4.39
N ILE A 145 -19.14 -5.40 4.48
CA ILE A 145 -18.05 -4.50 4.06
C ILE A 145 -18.16 -4.22 2.56
N ILE A 146 -18.30 -5.27 1.74
CA ILE A 146 -18.47 -5.14 0.29
C ILE A 146 -19.77 -4.38 -0.03
N LYS A 147 -20.88 -4.68 0.67
CA LYS A 147 -22.16 -3.96 0.51
C LYS A 147 -21.97 -2.47 0.76
N TYR A 148 -21.27 -2.08 1.83
CA TYR A 148 -20.98 -0.68 2.14
C TYR A 148 -20.14 0.01 1.05
N ILE A 149 -19.10 -0.66 0.54
CA ILE A 149 -18.24 -0.13 -0.54
C ILE A 149 -19.06 0.13 -1.81
N LEU A 150 -19.91 -0.82 -2.19
CA LEU A 150 -20.77 -0.71 -3.38
C LEU A 150 -21.80 0.42 -3.27
N GLN A 151 -22.23 0.73 -2.05
CA GLN A 151 -23.15 1.84 -1.76
C GLN A 151 -22.43 3.19 -1.57
N SER A 152 -21.10 3.24 -1.70
CA SER A 152 -20.37 4.50 -1.61
C SER A 152 -20.77 5.44 -2.74
N LYS A 153 -20.87 6.74 -2.43
CA LYS A 153 -21.25 7.77 -3.40
C LYS A 153 -20.40 7.69 -4.68
N THR A 154 -19.10 7.47 -4.55
CA THR A 154 -18.17 7.34 -5.68
C THR A 154 -18.59 6.25 -6.66
N ILE A 155 -18.93 5.06 -6.16
CA ILE A 155 -19.36 3.94 -7.01
C ILE A 155 -20.73 4.21 -7.63
N LEU A 156 -21.67 4.72 -6.83
CA LEU A 156 -23.01 5.05 -7.31
C LEU A 156 -22.96 6.11 -8.42
N ASP A 157 -22.18 7.18 -8.23
CA ASP A 157 -22.00 8.24 -9.23
C ASP A 157 -21.33 7.70 -10.51
N PHE A 158 -20.30 6.86 -10.38
CA PHE A 158 -19.59 6.28 -11.53
C PHE A 158 -20.50 5.42 -12.42
N TYR A 159 -21.33 4.57 -11.80
CA TYR A 159 -22.29 3.73 -12.51
C TYR A 159 -23.66 4.41 -12.73
N LYS A 160 -23.80 5.69 -12.35
CA LYS A 160 -25.04 6.47 -12.44
C LYS A 160 -26.23 5.78 -11.74
N ILE A 161 -25.97 5.08 -10.64
CA ILE A 161 -26.97 4.43 -9.82
C ILE A 161 -27.58 5.47 -8.87
N LYS A 162 -28.90 5.61 -8.91
CA LYS A 162 -29.62 6.48 -7.97
C LYS A 162 -29.50 5.94 -6.54
N LYS A 163 -29.48 6.84 -5.55
CA LYS A 163 -29.36 6.47 -4.14
C LYS A 163 -30.47 5.51 -3.69
N GLU A 164 -31.70 5.66 -4.17
CA GLU A 164 -32.80 4.73 -3.85
C GLU A 164 -32.55 3.29 -4.33
N ASN A 165 -31.67 3.09 -5.31
CA ASN A 165 -31.36 1.79 -5.89
C ASN A 165 -30.03 1.21 -5.36
N SER A 166 -29.35 1.89 -4.44
CA SER A 166 -28.00 1.49 -3.99
C SER A 166 -27.99 0.13 -3.30
N GLU A 167 -29.03 -0.18 -2.53
CA GLU A 167 -29.13 -1.45 -1.82
C GLU A 167 -29.34 -2.61 -2.77
N LYS A 168 -30.29 -2.49 -3.70
CA LYS A 168 -30.55 -3.49 -4.74
C LYS A 168 -29.30 -3.73 -5.60
N PHE A 169 -28.62 -2.67 -6.02
CA PHE A 169 -27.37 -2.78 -6.77
C PHE A 169 -26.30 -3.56 -5.99
N ALA A 170 -26.10 -3.23 -4.72
CA ALA A 170 -25.08 -3.89 -3.91
C ALA A 170 -25.39 -5.37 -3.68
N ASP A 171 -26.66 -5.71 -3.44
CA ASP A 171 -27.11 -7.10 -3.25
C ASP A 171 -26.96 -7.95 -4.52
N GLU A 172 -27.30 -7.39 -5.69
CA GLU A 172 -27.10 -8.06 -6.98
C GLU A 172 -25.63 -8.36 -7.26
N ILE A 173 -24.73 -7.39 -7.02
CA ILE A 173 -23.29 -7.59 -7.21
C ILE A 173 -22.72 -8.60 -6.21
N LEU A 174 -23.13 -8.54 -4.94
CA LEU A 174 -22.73 -9.53 -3.94
C LEU A 174 -23.14 -10.95 -4.34
N HIS A 175 -24.37 -11.12 -4.83
CA HIS A 175 -24.85 -12.40 -5.32
C HIS A 175 -23.99 -12.92 -6.49
N LEU A 176 -23.62 -12.05 -7.44
CA LEU A 176 -22.73 -12.42 -8.55
C LEU A 176 -21.32 -12.79 -8.07
N ILE A 177 -20.77 -12.07 -7.09
CA ILE A 177 -19.47 -12.40 -6.48
C ILE A 177 -19.54 -13.79 -5.82
N GLU A 178 -20.62 -14.09 -5.08
CA GLU A 178 -20.80 -15.40 -4.46
C GLU A 178 -20.91 -16.52 -5.50
N LEU A 179 -21.75 -16.35 -6.53
CA LEU A 179 -21.90 -17.32 -7.60
C LEU A 179 -20.59 -17.58 -8.33
N THR A 180 -19.86 -16.52 -8.67
CA THR A 180 -18.56 -16.64 -9.35
C THR A 180 -17.50 -17.26 -8.44
N SER A 181 -17.55 -17.05 -7.13
CA SER A 181 -16.60 -17.65 -6.18
C SER A 181 -16.62 -19.18 -6.22
N TYR A 182 -17.78 -19.82 -6.47
CA TYR A 182 -17.86 -21.29 -6.58
C TYR A 182 -17.02 -21.86 -7.73
N LYS A 183 -16.80 -21.07 -8.79
CA LYS A 183 -15.90 -21.46 -9.88
C LYS A 183 -14.44 -21.56 -9.43
N TYR A 184 -14.05 -20.80 -8.42
CA TYR A 184 -12.66 -20.64 -7.97
C TYR A 184 -12.38 -21.29 -6.60
N LYS A 185 -13.40 -21.82 -5.92
CA LYS A 185 -13.22 -22.73 -4.78
C LYS A 185 -12.74 -24.08 -5.30
N GLN A 186 -11.42 -24.24 -5.42
CA GLN A 186 -10.75 -25.55 -5.40
C GLN A 186 -10.51 -25.96 -3.95
#